data_AF-A0A1Y1X3I9-F1
#
_entry.id   AF-A0A1Y1X3I9-F1
#
_cell.length_a   1.000
_cell.length_b   1.000
_cell.length_c   1.000
_cell.angle_alpha   90.00
_cell.angle_beta   90.00
_cell.angle_gamma   90.00
#
_symmetry.space_group_name_H-M   'P 1'
#
loop_
_entity.id
_entity.type
_entity.pdbx_description
1 polymer ?
#
loop_
_entity_poly.entity_id
_entity_poly.type
_entity_poly.pdbx_seq_one_letter_code
_entity_poly.pdbx_strand_id
1 'polypeptide(L)' 'GICIATETCTSYSGEYVSGKCPNDPSNIKCCDDIPYDGGQEGKCLPTSQCTSGNTISGKCPGGSDIKCCLP' A
#
# COMPACT_ATOMS: atom_id res chain seq x y z
N GLY A 1 1.38 5.41 2.05
CA GLY A 1 2.13 4.48 1.20
C GLY A 1 3.03 3.61 2.01
N ILE A 2 3.44 2.50 1.41
CA ILE A 2 4.35 1.51 1.99
C ILE A 2 5.58 1.38 1.09
N CYS A 3 6.76 1.21 1.68
CA CYS A 3 7.98 1.00 0.92
C CYS A 3 8.10 -0.47 0.52
N ILE A 4 7.87 -0.76 -0.76
CA ILE A 4 7.93 -2.13 -1.31
C ILE A 4 8.53 -2.13 -2.71
N ALA A 5 8.83 -3.33 -3.23
CA ALA A 5 9.35 -3.47 -4.59
C ALA A 5 8.38 -2.90 -5.62
N THR A 6 8.90 -2.19 -6.62
CA THR A 6 8.08 -1.58 -7.69
C THR A 6 7.23 -2.60 -8.43
N GLU A 7 7.80 -3.77 -8.68
CA GLU A 7 7.13 -4.92 -9.29
C GLU A 7 5.95 -5.41 -8.46
N THR A 8 6.11 -5.50 -7.14
CA THR A 8 5.01 -5.79 -6.22
C THR A 8 3.98 -4.66 -6.25
N CYS A 9 4.38 -3.39 -6.25
CA CYS A 9 3.43 -2.28 -6.31
C CYS A 9 2.55 -2.37 -7.57
N THR A 10 3.17 -2.64 -8.72
CA THR A 10 2.46 -2.83 -10.00
C THR A 10 1.60 -4.09 -10.04
N SER A 11 1.96 -5.17 -9.34
CA SER A 11 1.12 -6.38 -9.29
C SER A 11 -0.19 -6.16 -8.53
N TYR A 12 -0.21 -5.18 -7.64
CA TYR A 12 -1.40 -4.72 -6.94
C TYR A 12 -2.06 -3.52 -7.64
N SER A 13 -1.65 -3.17 -8.86
CA SER A 13 -2.13 -2.01 -9.61
C SER A 13 -1.98 -0.66 -8.88
N GLY A 14 -1.04 -0.57 -7.92
CA GLY A 14 -0.75 0.67 -7.22
C GLY A 14 0.21 1.57 -7.99
N GLU A 15 0.32 2.82 -7.54
CA GLU A 15 1.29 3.78 -8.05
C GLU A 15 2.50 3.87 -7.11
N TYR A 16 3.70 4.01 -7.68
CA TYR A 16 4.92 4.17 -6.89
C TYR A 16 5.55 5.56 -7.05
N VAL A 17 5.99 6.14 -5.94
CA VAL A 17 6.68 7.42 -5.90
C VAL A 17 8.14 7.21 -5.50
N SER A 18 9.06 7.75 -6.31
CA SER A 18 10.51 7.66 -6.08
C SER A 18 10.96 8.68 -5.02
N GLY A 19 11.98 8.33 -4.22
CA GLY A 19 12.58 9.24 -3.23
C GLY A 19 11.78 9.42 -1.92
N LYS A 20 10.72 8.63 -1.73
CA LYS A 20 9.90 8.64 -0.50
C LYS A 20 10.30 7.56 0.51
N CYS A 21 11.14 6.62 0.10
CA CYS A 21 11.69 5.56 0.94
C CYS A 21 13.18 5.85 1.20
N PRO A 22 13.52 6.56 2.29
CA PRO A 22 14.90 6.93 2.59
C PRO A 22 15.71 5.70 3.01
N ASN A 23 16.86 5.50 2.39
CA ASN A 23 17.81 4.38 2.61
C ASN A 23 17.42 3.03 1.99
N ASP A 24 16.30 2.97 1.28
CA ASP A 24 15.86 1.75 0.62
C ASP A 24 16.56 1.52 -0.73
N PRO A 25 16.70 0.26 -1.18
CA PRO A 25 17.23 -0.09 -2.49
C PRO A 25 16.49 0.61 -3.64
N SER A 26 17.15 0.77 -4.80
CA SER A 26 16.59 1.46 -5.96
C SER A 26 15.29 0.84 -6.52
N ASN A 27 15.06 -0.45 -6.27
CA ASN A 27 13.84 -1.17 -6.64
C ASN A 27 12.72 -1.07 -5.59
N ILE A 28 12.98 -0.50 -4.40
CA ILE A 28 11.98 -0.25 -3.37
C ILE A 28 11.51 1.20 -3.47
N LYS A 29 10.20 1.39 -3.64
CA LYS A 29 9.58 2.71 -3.76
C LYS A 29 8.32 2.80 -2.89
N CYS A 30 7.88 4.02 -2.61
CA CYS A 30 6.66 4.23 -1.84
C CYS A 30 5.48 3.90 -2.74
N CYS A 31 4.82 2.78 -2.47
CA CYS A 31 3.61 2.37 -3.16
C CYS A 31 2.39 2.97 -2.46
N ASP A 32 1.58 3.69 -3.23
CA ASP A 32 0.34 4.34 -2.85
C ASP A 32 -0.77 3.96 -3.84
N ASP A 33 -1.99 4.41 -3.57
CA ASP A 33 -3.14 4.32 -4.48
C ASP A 33 -3.41 2.90 -5.03
N ILE A 34 -3.28 1.89 -4.18
CA ILE A 34 -3.63 0.50 -4.52
C ILE A 34 -5.16 0.39 -4.61
N PRO A 35 -5.74 0.15 -5.81
CA PRO A 35 -7.19 0.08 -5.98
C PRO A 35 -7.75 -1.19 -5.33
N TYR A 36 -8.84 -1.05 -4.58
CA TYR A 36 -9.57 -2.19 -4.07
C TYR A 36 -10.63 -2.68 -5.08
N ASP A 37 -10.81 -4.00 -5.09
CA ASP A 37 -11.75 -4.75 -5.92
C ASP A 37 -13.20 -4.47 -5.48
N GLY A 38 -13.81 -3.47 -6.12
CA GLY A 38 -15.07 -2.85 -5.71
C GLY A 38 -15.20 -1.38 -6.09
N GLY A 39 -14.16 -0.78 -6.70
CA GLY A 39 -14.19 0.59 -7.21
C GLY A 39 -14.02 1.66 -6.12
N GLN A 40 -13.64 1.27 -4.91
CA GLN A 40 -13.32 2.19 -3.82
C GLN A 40 -11.81 2.36 -3.72
N GLU A 41 -11.37 3.62 -3.67
CA GLU A 41 -9.99 3.97 -3.38
C GLU A 41 -9.71 3.69 -1.90
N GLY A 42 -8.72 2.85 -1.62
CA GLY A 42 -8.28 2.52 -0.27
C GLY A 42 -6.80 2.80 -0.13
N LYS A 43 -6.36 3.12 1.09
CA LYS A 43 -4.93 3.36 1.37
C LYS A 43 -4.35 2.16 2.09
N CYS A 44 -3.26 1.62 1.56
CA CYS A 44 -2.47 0.62 2.27
C CYS A 44 -1.69 1.29 3.39
N LEU A 45 -2.14 1.09 4.62
CA LEU A 45 -1.52 1.62 5.82
C LEU A 45 -1.39 0.51 6.87
N PRO A 46 -0.49 0.66 7.84
CA PRO A 46 -0.52 -0.17 9.03
C PRO A 46 -1.91 -0.15 9.66
N THR A 47 -2.38 -1.30 10.16
CA THR A 47 -3.72 -1.41 10.79
C THR A 47 -3.91 -0.38 11.91
N SER A 48 -2.84 -0.02 12.63
CA SER A 48 -2.84 1.01 13.67
C SER A 48 -3.06 2.44 13.16
N GLN A 49 -2.84 2.69 11.87
CA GLN A 49 -3.03 3.99 11.21
C GLN A 49 -4.33 4.07 10.41
N CYS A 50 -5.10 2.98 10.31
CA CYS A 50 -6.43 3.01 9.69
C CYS A 50 -7.41 3.74 10.63
N THR A 51 -7.77 4.97 10.30
CA THR A 51 -8.67 5.80 11.13
C THR A 51 -10.15 5.46 10.97
N SER A 52 -10.56 4.92 9.81
CA SER A 52 -11.96 4.54 9.52
C SER A 52 -12.39 3.24 10.21
N GLY A 53 -11.44 2.40 10.63
CA GLY A 53 -11.70 1.05 11.14
C GLY A 53 -12.09 0.02 10.06
N ASN A 54 -12.43 0.48 8.84
CA ASN A 54 -12.76 -0.37 7.71
C ASN A 54 -11.47 -0.89 7.06
N THR A 55 -11.09 -2.13 7.38
CA THR A 55 -9.84 -2.72 6.90
C THR A 55 -10.07 -4.01 6.12
N ILE A 56 -9.38 -4.14 4.98
CA ILE A 56 -9.41 -5.36 4.17
C ILE A 56 -8.02 -5.99 4.18
N SER A 57 -7.98 -7.26 4.56
CA SER A 57 -6.75 -8.06 4.62
C SER A 57 -6.47 -8.72 3.27
N GLY A 58 -5.19 -8.92 2.92
CA GLY A 58 -4.78 -9.61 1.68
C GLY A 58 -4.88 -8.78 0.40
N LYS A 59 -5.32 -7.52 0.48
CA LYS A 59 -5.38 -6.58 -0.66
C LYS A 59 -4.17 -5.65 -0.75
N CYS A 60 -3.39 -5.54 0.32
CA CYS A 60 -2.15 -4.77 0.34
C CYS A 60 -0.94 -5.71 0.46
N PRO A 61 0.15 -5.41 -0.25
CA PRO A 61 1.45 -6.01 0.03
C PRO A 61 2.00 -5.51 1.37
N GLY A 62 2.94 -6.23 1.97
CA GLY A 62 3.55 -5.85 3.26
C GLY A 62 3.12 -6.68 4.49
N GLY A 63 2.45 -7.81 4.27
CA GLY A 63 2.13 -8.77 5.34
C GLY A 63 0.89 -8.44 6.15
N SER A 64 0.73 -9.10 7.30
CA SER A 64 -0.46 -9.04 8.16
C SER A 64 -0.73 -7.65 8.77
N ASP A 65 0.34 -6.87 8.93
CA ASP A 65 0.31 -5.59 9.65
C ASP A 65 -0.18 -4.45 8.77
N ILE A 66 -0.02 -4.57 7.45
CA ILE A 66 -0.54 -3.62 6.46
C ILE A 66 -1.90 -4.11 5.97
N LYS A 67 -2.91 -3.23 6.07
CA LYS A 67 -4.25 -3.49 5.54
C LYS A 67 -4.68 -2.38 4.60
N CYS A 68 -5.61 -2.71 3.72
CA CYS A 68 -6.27 -1.71 2.90
C CYS A 68 -7.29 -1.01 3.79
N CYS A 69 -7.00 0.23 4.18
CA CYS A 69 -7.93 1.07 4.92
C CYS A 69 -8.85 1.77 3.90
N LEU A 70 -10.14 1.48 3.98
CA LEU A 70 -11.16 2.20 3.22
C LEU A 70 -11.45 3.56 3.89
N PRO A 71 -11.99 4.55 3.18
CA PRO A 71 -12.49 5.79 3.79
C PRO A 71 -13.54 5.54 4.90
#